data_AF-A0A940VCG7-F1
#
_entry.id   AF-A0A940VCG7-F1
#
_cell.length_a   1.000
_cell.length_b   1.000
_cell.length_c   1.000
_cell.angle_alpha   90.00
_cell.angle_beta   90.00
_cell.angle_gamma   90.00
#
_symmetry.space_group_name_H-M   'P 1'
#
loop_
_entity.id
_entity.type
_entity.pdbx_description
1 polymer ?
#
loop_
_entity_poly.entity_id
_entity_poly.type
_entity_poly.pdbx_seq_one_letter_code
_entity_poly.pdbx_strand_id
1 'polypeptide(L)' 'MSFDLQEMIKRHQGEQFSLLSEYINPQMAKVLKVLGFDPVYVRGRGAHLWD' A
#
# COMPACT_ATOMS: atom_id res chain seq x y z
N MET A 1 0.79 -20.38 16.88
CA MET A 1 1.58 -19.73 15.82
C MET A 1 1.94 -18.33 16.29
N SER A 2 3.20 -17.95 16.22
CA SER A 2 3.61 -16.57 16.49
C SER A 2 3.23 -15.70 15.28
N PHE A 3 2.77 -14.49 15.54
CA PHE A 3 2.54 -13.49 14.50
C PHE A 3 3.89 -13.02 13.94
N ASP A 4 4.08 -13.14 12.63
CA ASP A 4 5.25 -12.62 11.92
C ASP A 4 4.82 -11.43 11.05
N LEU A 5 5.20 -10.24 11.50
CA LEU A 5 4.89 -9.00 10.79
C LEU A 5 5.63 -8.91 9.44
N GLN A 6 6.87 -9.40 9.35
CA GLN A 6 7.65 -9.30 8.13
C GLN A 6 7.05 -10.17 7.04
N GLU A 7 6.64 -11.38 7.40
CA GLU A 7 6.01 -12.30 6.46
C GLU A 7 4.65 -11.76 5.98
N MET A 8 3.86 -11.15 6.87
CA MET A 8 2.61 -10.51 6.45
C MET A 8 2.84 -9.34 5.49
N ILE A 9 3.79 -8.45 5.78
CA ILE A 9 4.09 -7.31 4.90
C ILE A 9 4.53 -7.83 3.52
N LYS A 10 5.41 -8.83 3.48
CA LYS A 10 5.87 -9.44 2.21
C LYS A 10 4.72 -10.05 1.43
N ARG A 11 3.81 -10.76 2.10
CA ARG A 11 2.66 -11.42 1.45
C ARG A 11 1.72 -10.43 0.77
N HIS A 12 1.53 -9.25 1.36
CA HIS A 12 0.58 -8.24 0.88
C HIS A 12 1.24 -7.08 0.11
N GLN A 13 2.54 -7.20 -0.20
CA GLN A 13 3.23 -6.19 -0.99
C GLN A 13 2.62 -6.15 -2.41
N GLY A 14 2.21 -4.96 -2.87
CA GLY A 14 1.49 -4.79 -4.14
C GLY A 14 -0.02 -4.72 -3.99
N GLU A 15 -0.57 -5.10 -2.84
CA GLU A 15 -2.01 -5.08 -2.58
C GLU A 15 -2.48 -3.82 -1.84
N GLN A 16 -1.60 -2.84 -1.61
CA GLN A 16 -1.87 -1.67 -0.77
C GLN A 16 -3.17 -0.95 -1.17
N PHE A 17 -3.41 -0.81 -2.47
CA PHE A 17 -4.56 -0.10 -2.99
C PHE A 17 -5.86 -0.88 -2.81
N SER A 18 -5.82 -2.19 -3.05
CA SER A 18 -6.93 -3.10 -2.80
C SER A 18 -7.29 -3.13 -1.31
N LEU A 19 -6.29 -3.26 -0.45
CA LEU A 19 -6.45 -3.26 1.01
C LEU A 19 -6.94 -1.90 1.53
N LEU A 20 -6.44 -0.78 0.99
CA LEU A 20 -6.95 0.56 1.28
C LEU A 20 -8.43 0.65 0.92
N SER A 21 -8.82 0.13 -0.25
CA SER A 21 -10.20 0.17 -0.70
C SER A 21 -11.11 -0.72 0.14
N GLU A 22 -10.64 -1.89 0.56
CA GLU A 22 -11.46 -2.91 1.22
C GLU A 22 -11.61 -2.66 2.73
N TYR A 23 -10.52 -2.26 3.39
CA TYR A 23 -10.46 -2.26 4.86
C TYR A 23 -10.29 -0.88 5.51
N ILE A 24 -9.94 0.16 4.75
CA ILE A 24 -9.57 1.46 5.32
C ILE A 24 -10.47 2.59 4.81
N ASN A 25 -10.37 2.94 3.52
CA ASN A 25 -11.11 4.05 2.93
C ASN A 25 -11.31 3.85 1.41
N PRO A 26 -12.46 3.31 0.98
CA PRO A 26 -12.77 3.15 -0.45
C PRO A 26 -12.89 4.46 -1.22
N GLN A 27 -13.22 5.58 -0.56
CA GLN A 27 -13.32 6.87 -1.24
C GLN A 27 -11.93 7.41 -1.59
N MET A 28 -10.97 7.30 -0.66
CA MET A 28 -9.59 7.70 -0.91
C MET A 28 -8.96 6.87 -2.03
N ALA A 29 -9.16 5.54 -2.02
CA ALA A 29 -8.72 4.67 -3.11
C ALA A 29 -9.29 5.12 -4.47
N LYS A 30 -10.57 5.50 -4.54
CA LYS A 30 -11.13 6.05 -5.80
C LYS A 30 -10.46 7.35 -6.22
N VAL A 31 -10.24 8.29 -5.30
CA VAL A 31 -9.59 9.57 -5.60
C VAL A 31 -8.18 9.37 -6.16
N LEU A 32 -7.36 8.57 -5.49
CA LEU A 32 -5.98 8.29 -5.93
C LEU A 32 -5.95 7.64 -7.33
N LYS A 33 -6.88 6.73 -7.61
CA LYS A 33 -6.99 6.08 -8.93
C LYS A 33 -7.43 7.05 -10.02
N VAL A 34 -8.35 7.96 -9.71
CA VAL A 34 -8.79 9.01 -10.63
C VAL A 34 -7.66 9.98 -10.94
N LEU A 35 -6.80 10.29 -9.96
CA LEU A 35 -5.61 11.12 -10.16
C LEU A 35 -4.49 10.42 -10.94
N GLY A 36 -4.62 9.11 -11.21
CA GLY A 36 -3.53 8.30 -11.77
C GLY A 36 -2.32 8.23 -10.83
N PHE A 37 -2.56 8.32 -9.52
CA PHE A 37 -1.54 8.35 -8.48
C PHE A 37 -1.70 7.16 -7.54
N ASP A 38 -1.28 5.99 -8.02
CA ASP A 38 -1.33 4.69 -7.33
C ASP A 38 0.04 4.01 -7.17
N PRO A 39 1.09 4.71 -6.70
CA PRO A 39 2.42 4.10 -6.53
C PRO A 39 2.44 3.07 -5.40
N VAL A 40 3.16 1.97 -5.65
CA VAL A 40 3.40 0.88 -4.69
C VAL A 40 4.81 1.03 -4.13
N TYR A 41 4.97 1.91 -3.14
CA TYR A 41 6.31 2.18 -2.60
C TYR A 41 6.90 0.95 -1.87
N VAL A 42 8.14 0.59 -2.24
CA VAL A 42 8.94 -0.48 -1.63
C VAL A 42 10.00 0.06 -0.67
N ARG A 43 10.37 1.34 -0.79
CA ARG A 43 11.42 1.95 0.03
C ARG A 43 11.26 3.46 0.18
N GLY A 44 11.69 3.99 1.33
CA GLY A 44 11.90 5.43 1.55
C GLY A 44 13.31 5.75 2.07
N ARG A 45 13.84 6.92 1.74
CA ARG A 45 15.13 7.44 2.24
C ARG A 45 15.11 8.96 2.14
N GLY A 46 15.18 9.62 3.29
CA GLY A 46 14.98 11.06 3.37
C GLY A 46 13.60 11.44 2.83
N ALA A 47 13.55 12.43 1.93
CA ALA A 47 12.31 12.89 1.29
C ALA A 47 11.93 12.10 0.02
N HIS A 48 12.61 10.98 -0.27
CA HIS A 48 12.40 10.21 -1.49
C HIS A 48 11.77 8.85 -1.21
N LEU A 49 10.85 8.46 -2.10
CA LEU A 49 10.20 7.17 -2.11
C LEU A 49 10.51 6.47 -3.45
N TRP A 50 10.67 5.15 -3.41
CA TRP A 50 10.83 4.29 -4.58
C TRP A 50 9.68 3.29 -4.62
N ASP A 51 9.08 3.16 -5.79
CA ASP A 51 8.17 2.09 -6.16
C ASP A 51 8.91 0.83 -6.65
#